data_AF-X1N1T9-F1
#
_entry.id   AF-X1N1T9-F1
#
_cell.length_a   1.000
_cell.length_b   1.000
_cell.length_c   1.000
_cell.angle_alpha   90.00
_cell.angle_beta   90.00
_cell.angle_gamma   90.00
#
_symmetry.space_group_name_H-M   'P 1'
#
loop_
_entity.id
_entity.type
_entity.pdbx_description
1 polymer ?
#
loop_
_entity_poly.entity_id
_entity_poly.type
_entity_poly.pdbx_seq_one_letter_code
_entity_poly.pdbx_strand_id
1 'polypeptide(L)'
;RMDSVKHYLMDIERCLELGFRGFLVWDEGVLSLVNAMKQNGDLPEDVTFKVSIFAGHANPAGVKLVESLGAGTCNPVADLTLPMLAAIRSVTSIPFDIHIQLWASMGGFNRIYETPEIARVASPCYFKMEPGPGLGMYMPWGTPEEGLAQSGREKIRSIKNIIELIGETNPELKLSKQSAEDLRVPKP
;
A
#
# COMPACT_ATOMS: atom_id res chain seq x y z
N ARG A 1 -13.53 11.88 12.40
CA ARG A 1 -14.73 12.74 12.61
C ARG A 1 -15.79 12.31 11.60
N MET A 2 -17.08 12.36 11.95
CA MET A 2 -18.14 11.88 11.06
C MET A 2 -18.15 12.60 9.69
N ASP A 3 -17.89 13.91 9.69
CA ASP A 3 -17.81 14.69 8.45
C ASP A 3 -16.71 14.18 7.50
N SER A 4 -15.56 13.79 8.04
CA SER A 4 -14.46 13.23 7.24
C SER A 4 -14.84 11.91 6.59
N VAL A 5 -15.60 11.06 7.29
CA VAL A 5 -16.12 9.80 6.73
C VAL A 5 -17.10 10.10 5.60
N LYS A 6 -18.01 11.06 5.79
CA LYS A 6 -18.94 11.47 4.74
C LYS A 6 -18.23 12.00 3.49
N HIS A 7 -17.24 12.89 3.64
CA HIS A 7 -16.48 13.41 2.50
C HIS A 7 -15.72 12.30 1.78
N TYR A 8 -15.14 11.36 2.52
CA TYR A 8 -14.47 10.20 1.94
C TYR A 8 -15.41 9.32 1.11
N LEU A 9 -16.64 9.08 1.58
CA LEU A 9 -17.64 8.33 0.81
C LEU A 9 -18.04 9.06 -0.48
N MET A 10 -18.18 10.39 -0.44
CA MET A 10 -18.44 11.19 -1.64
C MET A 10 -17.28 11.11 -2.65
N ASP A 11 -16.03 11.11 -2.17
CA ASP A 11 -14.86 10.92 -3.03
C ASP A 11 -14.82 9.50 -3.61
N ILE A 12 -15.19 8.47 -2.85
CA ILE A 12 -15.32 7.10 -3.36
C ILE A 12 -16.32 7.06 -4.51
N GLU A 13 -17.52 7.59 -4.33
CA GLU A 13 -18.57 7.61 -5.37
C GLU A 13 -18.06 8.28 -6.66
N ARG A 14 -17.46 9.47 -6.54
CA ARG A 14 -16.87 10.18 -7.68
C ARG A 14 -15.74 9.37 -8.34
N CYS A 15 -14.87 8.75 -7.56
CA CYS A 15 -13.79 7.93 -8.09
C CYS A 15 -14.30 6.65 -8.77
N LEU A 16 -15.40 6.07 -8.29
CA LEU A 16 -16.04 4.91 -8.94
C LEU A 16 -16.54 5.26 -10.35
N GLU A 17 -17.14 6.45 -10.51
CA GLU A 17 -17.56 7.00 -11.82
C GLU A 17 -16.37 7.19 -12.78
N LEU A 18 -15.19 7.52 -12.23
CA LEU A 18 -13.93 7.65 -12.98
C LEU A 18 -13.20 6.30 -13.18
N GLY A 19 -13.81 5.19 -12.77
CA GLY A 19 -13.28 3.85 -13.00
C GLY A 19 -12.37 3.28 -11.92
N PHE A 20 -12.05 4.04 -10.86
CA PHE A 20 -11.20 3.54 -9.78
C PHE A 20 -11.88 2.39 -9.02
N ARG A 21 -11.07 1.42 -8.57
CA ARG A 21 -11.55 0.24 -7.82
C ARG A 21 -10.71 -0.07 -6.59
N GLY A 22 -9.78 0.81 -6.23
CA GLY A 22 -8.93 0.65 -5.05
C GLY A 22 -8.95 1.91 -4.20
N PHE A 23 -9.28 1.77 -2.91
CA PHE A 23 -9.39 2.90 -1.99
C PHE A 23 -8.57 2.67 -0.72
N LEU A 24 -7.83 3.71 -0.32
CA LEU A 24 -7.05 3.69 0.92
C LEU A 24 -7.96 4.05 2.10
N VAL A 25 -7.95 3.25 3.16
CA VAL A 25 -8.65 3.51 4.44
C VAL A 25 -7.64 3.73 5.56
N TRP A 26 -7.96 4.56 6.55
CA TRP A 26 -7.01 4.96 7.60
C TRP A 26 -7.26 4.36 8.98
N ASP A 27 -8.40 3.70 9.20
CA ASP A 27 -8.72 2.99 10.44
C ASP A 27 -9.70 1.82 10.20
N GLU A 28 -9.85 0.97 11.21
CA GLU A 28 -10.67 -0.23 11.20
C GLU A 28 -12.18 0.06 11.13
N GLY A 29 -12.62 1.19 11.71
CA GLY A 29 -14.02 1.60 11.71
C GLY A 29 -14.48 1.98 10.31
N VAL A 30 -13.67 2.75 9.58
CA VAL A 30 -13.93 3.10 8.17
C VAL A 30 -13.87 1.86 7.30
N LEU A 31 -12.87 0.98 7.48
CA LEU A 31 -12.79 -0.29 6.76
C LEU A 31 -14.05 -1.14 6.96
N SER A 32 -14.49 -1.29 8.21
CA SER A 32 -15.70 -2.05 8.55
C SER A 32 -16.94 -1.47 7.88
N LEU A 33 -17.07 -0.14 7.85
CA LEU A 33 -18.20 0.54 7.21
C LEU A 33 -18.22 0.29 5.69
N VAL A 34 -17.12 0.57 5.00
CA VAL A 34 -17.08 0.45 3.53
C VAL A 34 -17.15 -1.01 3.08
N ASN A 35 -16.63 -1.95 3.87
CA ASN A 35 -16.80 -3.37 3.59
C ASN A 35 -18.25 -3.82 3.79
N ALA A 36 -18.96 -3.31 4.81
CA ALA A 36 -20.40 -3.57 4.97
C ALA A 36 -21.21 -3.00 3.79
N MET A 37 -20.92 -1.78 3.34
CA MET A 37 -21.53 -1.18 2.15
C MET A 37 -21.30 -2.05 0.90
N LYS A 38 -20.07 -2.54 0.70
CA LYS A 38 -19.76 -3.50 -0.37
C LYS A 38 -20.57 -4.79 -0.25
N GLN A 39 -20.68 -5.37 0.95
CA GLN A 39 -21.45 -6.60 1.20
C GLN A 39 -22.96 -6.41 0.98
N ASN A 40 -23.47 -5.20 1.20
CA ASN A 40 -24.87 -4.84 0.96
C ASN A 40 -25.17 -4.49 -0.51
N GLY A 41 -24.14 -4.43 -1.37
CA GLY A 41 -24.28 -4.06 -2.78
C GLY A 41 -24.27 -2.54 -3.04
N ASP A 42 -24.02 -1.71 -2.03
CA ASP A 42 -23.90 -0.26 -2.18
C ASP A 42 -22.60 0.13 -2.92
N LEU A 43 -21.56 -0.71 -2.84
CA LEU A 43 -20.31 -0.56 -3.58
C LEU A 43 -20.07 -1.78 -4.49
N PRO A 44 -19.44 -1.61 -5.67
CA PRO A 44 -19.16 -2.73 -6.56
C PRO A 44 -18.32 -3.83 -5.90
N GLU A 45 -18.62 -5.10 -6.22
CA GLU A 45 -17.91 -6.26 -5.66
C GLU A 45 -16.41 -6.28 -5.98
N ASP A 46 -16.01 -5.68 -7.11
CA ASP A 46 -14.62 -5.62 -7.55
C ASP A 46 -13.80 -4.49 -6.89
N VAL A 47 -14.39 -3.74 -5.95
CA VAL A 47 -13.67 -2.78 -5.09
C VAL A 47 -12.76 -3.49 -4.09
N THR A 48 -11.55 -2.96 -3.93
CA THR A 48 -10.58 -3.38 -2.90
C THR A 48 -10.24 -2.23 -1.96
N PHE A 49 -10.07 -2.55 -0.67
CA PHE A 49 -9.66 -1.59 0.36
C PHE A 49 -8.22 -1.83 0.78
N LYS A 50 -7.42 -0.77 0.82
CA LYS A 50 -6.01 -0.79 1.22
C LYS A 50 -5.87 -0.13 2.58
N VAL A 51 -5.31 -0.81 3.56
CA VAL A 51 -5.12 -0.22 4.90
C VAL A 51 -3.87 0.63 4.92
N SER A 52 -4.04 1.91 5.27
CA SER A 52 -2.96 2.89 5.33
C SER A 52 -1.93 2.57 6.41
N ILE A 53 -0.70 3.01 6.20
CA ILE A 53 0.36 2.95 7.22
C ILE A 53 -0.02 3.77 8.45
N PHE A 54 -0.87 4.79 8.28
CA PHE A 54 -1.39 5.61 9.38
C PHE A 54 -2.36 4.85 10.30
N ALA A 55 -2.87 3.68 9.91
CA ALA A 55 -3.62 2.80 10.81
C ALA A 55 -2.72 2.11 11.85
N GLY A 56 -1.39 2.12 11.65
CA GLY A 56 -0.42 1.74 12.67
C GLY A 56 -0.29 0.25 12.96
N HIS A 57 -0.79 -0.64 12.09
CA HIS A 57 -0.67 -2.08 12.32
C HIS A 57 0.77 -2.58 12.20
N ALA A 58 1.25 -3.17 13.29
CA ALA A 58 2.65 -3.52 13.49
C ALA A 58 2.86 -4.97 14.00
N ASN A 59 1.80 -5.76 14.12
CA ASN A 59 1.86 -7.10 14.71
C ASN A 59 0.85 -8.06 14.08
N PRO A 60 1.00 -9.38 14.29
CA PRO A 60 0.13 -10.39 13.69
C PRO A 60 -1.35 -10.20 14.00
N ALA A 61 -1.70 -9.81 15.23
CA ALA A 61 -3.09 -9.63 15.65
C ALA A 61 -3.77 -8.46 14.93
N GLY A 62 -3.07 -7.32 14.80
CA GLY A 62 -3.60 -6.12 14.14
C GLY A 62 -3.83 -6.34 12.64
N VAL A 63 -2.87 -6.94 11.94
CA VAL A 63 -3.04 -7.22 10.50
C VAL A 63 -4.10 -8.29 10.27
N LYS A 64 -4.19 -9.30 11.16
CA LYS A 64 -5.25 -10.30 11.10
C LYS A 64 -6.64 -9.71 11.31
N LEU A 65 -6.77 -8.73 12.21
CA LEU A 65 -8.01 -8.00 12.43
C LEU A 65 -8.47 -7.31 11.13
N VAL A 66 -7.62 -6.50 10.50
CA VAL A 66 -8.05 -5.81 9.27
C VAL A 66 -8.30 -6.74 8.10
N GLU A 67 -7.55 -7.84 7.99
CA GLU A 67 -7.90 -8.91 7.04
C GLU A 67 -9.32 -9.44 7.30
N SER A 68 -9.68 -9.71 8.55
CA SER A 68 -11.03 -10.18 8.91
C SER A 68 -12.13 -9.14 8.66
N LEU A 69 -11.78 -7.85 8.65
CA LEU A 69 -12.69 -6.75 8.34
C LEU A 69 -12.84 -6.49 6.83
N GLY A 70 -12.16 -7.26 5.98
CA GLY A 70 -12.28 -7.17 4.52
C GLY A 70 -11.21 -6.31 3.83
N ALA A 71 -10.07 -6.06 4.48
CA ALA A 71 -8.92 -5.45 3.80
C ALA A 71 -8.47 -6.32 2.62
N GLY A 72 -8.22 -5.70 1.47
CA GLY A 72 -7.62 -6.35 0.31
C GLY A 72 -6.10 -6.33 0.34
N THR A 73 -5.50 -5.29 0.94
CA THR A 73 -4.06 -5.20 1.22
C THR A 73 -3.84 -4.37 2.48
N CYS A 74 -2.67 -4.49 3.12
CA CYS A 74 -2.30 -3.72 4.30
C CYS A 74 -0.90 -3.12 4.18
N ASN A 75 -0.74 -1.86 4.56
CA ASN A 75 0.57 -1.22 4.70
C ASN A 75 0.98 -1.33 6.17
N PRO A 76 1.77 -2.34 6.58
CA PRO A 76 2.30 -2.35 7.94
C PRO A 76 3.24 -1.16 8.18
N VAL A 77 3.50 -0.85 9.45
CA VAL A 77 4.47 0.21 9.83
C VAL A 77 5.86 -0.10 9.25
N ALA A 78 6.62 0.95 8.94
CA ALA A 78 7.83 0.83 8.12
C ALA A 78 9.05 0.27 8.86
N ASP A 79 9.07 0.36 10.18
CA ASP A 79 10.17 -0.03 11.07
C ASP A 79 10.16 -1.52 11.45
N LEU A 80 9.28 -2.34 10.85
CA LEU A 80 9.24 -3.76 11.11
C LEU A 80 10.48 -4.50 10.60
N THR A 81 11.09 -5.28 11.50
CA THR A 81 12.20 -6.19 11.20
C THR A 81 11.73 -7.39 10.36
N LEU A 82 12.67 -8.11 9.73
CA LEU A 82 12.36 -9.32 8.94
C LEU A 82 11.58 -10.39 9.76
N PRO A 83 11.96 -10.73 11.02
CA PRO A 83 11.19 -11.68 11.81
C PRO A 83 9.76 -11.20 12.14
N MET A 84 9.58 -9.89 12.33
CA MET A 84 8.24 -9.31 12.57
C MET A 84 7.36 -9.40 11.32
N LEU A 85 7.90 -9.09 10.14
CA LEU A 85 7.20 -9.27 8.87
C LEU A 85 6.83 -10.75 8.64
N ALA A 86 7.75 -11.67 8.91
CA ALA A 86 7.51 -13.11 8.81
C ALA A 86 6.41 -13.58 9.79
N ALA A 87 6.41 -13.07 11.02
CA ALA A 87 5.39 -13.39 12.01
C ALA A 87 4.00 -12.93 11.56
N ILE A 88 3.88 -11.73 10.97
CA ILE A 88 2.61 -11.26 10.41
C ILE A 88 2.18 -12.16 9.25
N ARG A 89 3.08 -12.43 8.30
CA ARG A 89 2.80 -13.31 7.15
C ARG A 89 2.32 -14.70 7.59
N SER A 90 2.85 -15.23 8.68
CA SER A 90 2.47 -16.56 9.17
C SER A 90 0.99 -16.73 9.54
N VAL A 91 0.24 -15.63 9.74
CA VAL A 91 -1.18 -15.68 10.12
C VAL A 91 -2.12 -14.97 9.14
N THR A 92 -1.59 -14.32 8.09
CA THR A 92 -2.37 -13.52 7.13
C THR A 92 -2.10 -13.91 5.68
N SER A 93 -3.12 -13.81 4.84
CA SER A 93 -3.08 -14.17 3.41
C SER A 93 -3.08 -12.95 2.48
N ILE A 94 -3.55 -11.78 2.94
CA ILE A 94 -3.57 -10.55 2.12
C ILE A 94 -2.16 -10.07 1.73
N PRO A 95 -1.97 -9.44 0.55
CA PRO A 95 -0.70 -8.81 0.20
C PRO A 95 -0.35 -7.63 1.13
N PHE A 96 0.94 -7.43 1.35
CA PHE A 96 1.45 -6.28 2.12
C PHE A 96 1.99 -5.20 1.18
N ASP A 97 1.67 -3.93 1.43
CA ASP A 97 2.35 -2.82 0.77
C ASP A 97 3.45 -2.27 1.71
N ILE A 98 4.70 -2.70 1.50
CA ILE A 98 5.83 -2.42 2.39
C ILE A 98 6.61 -1.20 1.89
N HIS A 99 6.81 -0.20 2.75
CA HIS A 99 7.64 0.95 2.42
C HIS A 99 9.12 0.59 2.47
N ILE A 100 9.78 0.58 1.32
CA ILE A 100 11.22 0.38 1.20
C ILE A 100 11.95 1.70 1.34
N GLN A 101 11.37 2.76 0.78
CA GLN A 101 11.75 4.13 1.07
C GLN A 101 10.55 4.86 1.66
N LEU A 102 10.79 5.66 2.70
CA LEU A 102 9.77 6.47 3.34
C LEU A 102 10.29 7.87 3.64
N TRP A 103 9.38 8.83 3.73
CA TRP A 103 9.74 10.23 3.90
C TRP A 103 10.57 10.49 5.15
N ALA A 104 11.40 11.53 5.09
CA ALA A 104 12.22 11.99 6.22
C ALA A 104 11.38 12.29 7.47
N SER A 105 10.20 12.90 7.30
CA SER A 105 9.27 13.17 8.41
C SER A 105 8.66 11.92 9.05
N MET A 106 8.83 10.75 8.44
CA MET A 106 8.34 9.45 8.93
C MET A 106 9.49 8.44 9.08
N GLY A 107 10.67 8.90 9.49
CA GLY A 107 11.82 8.08 9.81
C GLY A 107 12.86 7.94 8.70
N GLY A 108 12.58 8.38 7.48
CA GLY A 108 13.57 8.47 6.40
C GLY A 108 14.16 7.12 5.97
N PHE A 109 13.36 6.05 6.06
CA PHE A 109 13.84 4.69 5.80
C PHE A 109 14.38 4.53 4.38
N ASN A 110 15.46 3.74 4.25
CA ASN A 110 15.97 3.22 2.99
C ASN A 110 16.41 1.77 3.18
N ARG A 111 15.56 0.84 2.73
CA ARG A 111 15.68 -0.60 2.96
C ARG A 111 15.97 -1.38 1.68
N ILE A 112 16.55 -0.73 0.66
CA ILE A 112 16.77 -1.35 -0.67
C ILE A 112 17.52 -2.69 -0.54
N TYR A 113 18.58 -2.75 0.28
CA TYR A 113 19.35 -3.99 0.47
C TYR A 113 18.60 -5.11 1.20
N GLU A 114 17.54 -4.79 1.95
CA GLU A 114 16.71 -5.79 2.60
C GLU A 114 15.65 -6.38 1.65
N THR A 115 15.42 -5.77 0.48
CA THR A 115 14.32 -6.15 -0.41
C THR A 115 14.30 -7.63 -0.83
N PRO A 116 15.43 -8.33 -1.06
CA PRO A 116 15.40 -9.76 -1.35
C PRO A 116 14.80 -10.57 -0.19
N GLU A 117 15.23 -10.27 1.05
CA GLU A 117 14.76 -10.99 2.22
C GLU A 117 13.35 -10.58 2.62
N ILE A 118 12.99 -9.29 2.49
CA ILE A 118 11.62 -8.83 2.68
C ILE A 118 10.69 -9.57 1.72
N ALA A 119 11.00 -9.64 0.42
CA ALA A 119 10.19 -10.36 -0.55
C ALA A 119 10.07 -11.84 -0.17
N ARG A 120 11.18 -12.49 0.23
CA ARG A 120 11.18 -13.90 0.61
C ARG A 120 10.27 -14.21 1.81
N VAL A 121 10.28 -13.37 2.84
CA VAL A 121 9.52 -13.64 4.10
C VAL A 121 8.11 -13.06 4.13
N ALA A 122 7.83 -12.04 3.32
CA ALA A 122 6.60 -11.27 3.38
C ALA A 122 5.68 -11.45 2.16
N SER A 123 6.14 -12.14 1.11
CA SER A 123 5.35 -12.38 -0.11
C SER A 123 3.99 -13.03 0.18
N PRO A 124 2.92 -12.65 -0.57
CA PRO A 124 2.91 -11.63 -1.61
C PRO A 124 3.02 -10.21 -1.02
N CYS A 125 3.84 -9.36 -1.64
CA CYS A 125 4.02 -7.97 -1.22
C CYS A 125 4.34 -7.02 -2.37
N TYR A 126 3.92 -5.77 -2.22
CA TYR A 126 4.29 -4.63 -3.05
C TYR A 126 5.28 -3.75 -2.32
N PHE A 127 6.26 -3.22 -3.05
CA PHE A 127 7.20 -2.25 -2.51
C PHE A 127 6.74 -0.83 -2.82
N LYS A 128 6.56 -0.05 -1.76
CA LYS A 128 6.24 1.37 -1.84
C LYS A 128 7.52 2.20 -1.75
N MET A 129 7.61 3.16 -2.66
CA MET A 129 8.75 4.06 -2.79
C MET A 129 8.27 5.47 -2.52
N GLU A 130 8.46 5.95 -1.29
CA GLU A 130 8.07 7.29 -0.87
C GLU A 130 9.28 8.12 -0.37
N PRO A 131 10.30 8.36 -1.22
CA PRO A 131 11.38 9.29 -0.90
C PRO A 131 10.85 10.72 -0.80
N GLY A 132 11.53 11.56 -0.01
CA GLY A 132 11.26 12.98 0.08
C GLY A 132 10.99 13.46 1.50
N PRO A 133 10.60 14.74 1.67
CA PRO A 133 10.53 15.39 2.97
C PRO A 133 9.34 14.93 3.82
N GLY A 134 8.19 14.62 3.23
CA GLY A 134 6.97 14.27 3.97
C GLY A 134 5.69 14.33 3.15
N LEU A 135 4.55 14.22 3.84
CA LEU A 135 3.20 14.30 3.28
C LEU A 135 2.92 15.57 2.46
N GLY A 136 3.66 16.65 2.70
CA GLY A 136 3.56 17.89 1.90
C GLY A 136 3.74 17.65 0.40
N MET A 137 4.39 16.55 0.01
CA MET A 137 4.55 16.13 -1.39
C MET A 137 3.24 15.71 -2.06
N TYR A 138 2.21 15.29 -1.31
CA TYR A 138 0.90 14.92 -1.84
C TYR A 138 -0.07 16.08 -1.97
N MET A 139 0.29 17.26 -1.45
CA MET A 139 -0.54 18.43 -1.63
C MET A 139 -0.59 18.77 -3.13
N PRO A 140 -1.79 18.99 -3.71
CA PRO A 140 -1.89 19.33 -5.13
C PRO A 140 -1.32 20.72 -5.44
N TRP A 141 -1.01 21.49 -4.39
CA TRP A 141 -0.24 22.72 -4.44
C TRP A 141 1.09 22.51 -3.70
N GLY A 142 2.21 22.88 -4.32
CA GLY A 142 3.51 22.98 -3.62
C GLY A 142 4.68 22.43 -4.42
N THR A 143 4.54 21.26 -5.04
CA THR A 143 5.61 20.68 -5.86
C THR A 143 5.37 20.98 -7.34
N PRO A 144 6.30 21.67 -8.04
CA PRO A 144 6.17 21.89 -9.48
C PRO A 144 6.13 20.57 -10.26
N GLU A 145 5.47 20.58 -11.42
CA GLU A 145 5.34 19.39 -12.28
C GLU A 145 6.71 18.78 -12.63
N GLU A 146 7.72 19.61 -12.92
CA GLU A 146 9.08 19.15 -13.19
C GLU A 146 9.70 18.39 -12.01
N GLY A 147 9.42 18.85 -10.78
CA GLY A 147 9.87 18.19 -9.54
C GLY A 147 9.18 16.84 -9.35
N LEU A 148 7.88 16.75 -9.64
CA LEU A 148 7.14 15.48 -9.62
C LEU A 148 7.68 14.51 -10.68
N ALA A 149 7.94 14.99 -11.90
CA ALA A 149 8.50 14.19 -12.98
C ALA A 149 9.92 13.68 -12.63
N GLN A 150 10.74 14.50 -11.98
CA GLN A 150 12.06 14.09 -11.50
C GLN A 150 11.96 13.01 -10.42
N SER A 151 11.10 13.20 -9.42
CA SER A 151 10.83 12.21 -8.38
C SER A 151 10.38 10.87 -9.00
N GLY A 152 9.51 10.90 -10.01
CA GLY A 152 9.09 9.71 -10.75
C GLY A 152 10.27 8.96 -11.40
N ARG A 153 11.18 9.67 -12.08
CA ARG A 153 12.37 9.06 -12.69
C ARG A 153 13.30 8.42 -11.65
N GLU A 154 13.48 9.05 -10.50
CA GLU A 154 14.32 8.53 -9.42
C GLU A 154 13.70 7.27 -8.76
N LYS A 155 12.38 7.27 -8.56
CA LYS A 155 11.64 6.09 -8.09
C LYS A 155 11.82 4.93 -9.07
N ILE A 156 11.63 5.16 -10.38
CA ILE A 156 11.81 4.11 -11.41
C ILE A 156 13.24 3.56 -11.42
N ARG A 157 14.26 4.42 -11.31
CA ARG A 157 15.66 3.97 -11.21
C ARG A 157 15.89 3.07 -10.00
N SER A 158 15.34 3.45 -8.85
CA SER A 158 15.46 2.66 -7.62
C SER A 158 14.75 1.31 -7.74
N ILE A 159 13.55 1.29 -8.34
CA ILE A 159 12.78 0.06 -8.59
C ILE A 159 13.54 -0.88 -9.52
N LYS A 160 14.18 -0.36 -10.57
CA LYS A 160 15.03 -1.16 -11.46
C LYS A 160 16.14 -1.87 -10.67
N ASN A 161 16.87 -1.13 -9.83
CA ASN A 161 17.94 -1.70 -9.02
C ASN A 161 17.43 -2.75 -8.02
N ILE A 162 16.24 -2.55 -7.45
CA ILE A 162 15.59 -3.53 -6.56
C ILE A 162 15.29 -4.83 -7.32
N ILE A 163 14.73 -4.73 -8.54
CA ILE A 163 14.42 -5.91 -9.36
C ILE A 163 15.69 -6.69 -9.69
N GLU A 164 16.77 -6.00 -10.10
CA GLU A 164 18.07 -6.61 -10.37
C GLU A 164 18.62 -7.30 -9.12
N LEU A 165 18.66 -6.61 -7.97
CA LEU A 165 19.15 -7.14 -6.71
C LEU A 165 18.39 -8.40 -6.25
N ILE A 166 17.06 -8.41 -6.36
CA ILE A 166 16.24 -9.58 -6.01
C ILE A 166 16.52 -10.73 -6.97
N GLY A 167 16.60 -10.46 -8.28
CA GLY A 167 16.90 -11.48 -9.28
C GLY A 167 18.27 -12.14 -9.09
N GLU A 168 19.27 -11.38 -8.63
CA GLU A 168 20.60 -11.89 -8.30
C GLU A 168 20.63 -12.68 -6.98
N THR A 169 19.86 -12.26 -5.98
CA THR A 169 19.92 -12.82 -4.62
C THR A 169 18.97 -14.02 -4.42
N ASN A 170 17.74 -13.92 -4.94
CA ASN A 170 16.66 -14.89 -4.77
C ASN A 170 15.95 -15.14 -6.14
N PRO A 171 16.61 -15.81 -7.10
CA PRO A 171 16.13 -15.95 -8.49
C PRO A 171 14.81 -16.71 -8.65
N GLU A 172 14.39 -17.45 -7.63
CA GLU A 172 13.11 -18.18 -7.60
C GLU A 172 11.90 -17.28 -7.30
N LEU A 173 12.12 -16.07 -6.76
CA LEU A 173 11.05 -15.11 -6.50
C LEU A 173 10.50 -14.54 -7.80
N LYS A 174 9.16 -14.41 -7.86
CA LYS A 174 8.46 -13.99 -9.07
C LYS A 174 7.99 -12.55 -8.95
N LEU A 175 8.51 -11.69 -9.83
CA LEU A 175 7.96 -10.36 -10.04
C LEU A 175 6.60 -10.46 -10.74
N SER A 176 5.63 -9.70 -10.24
CA SER A 176 4.32 -9.57 -10.90
C SER A 176 4.48 -9.01 -12.32
N LYS A 177 3.67 -9.49 -13.27
CA LYS A 177 3.59 -8.87 -14.60
C LYS A 177 3.00 -7.46 -14.50
N GLN A 178 3.20 -6.67 -15.55
CA GLN A 178 2.52 -5.39 -15.69
C GLN A 178 1.00 -5.59 -15.61
N SER A 179 0.31 -4.69 -14.89
CA SER A 179 -1.13 -4.75 -14.69
C SER A 179 -1.62 -6.05 -14.02
N ALA A 180 -0.94 -6.47 -12.95
CA ALA A 180 -1.41 -7.57 -12.11
C ALA A 180 -2.89 -7.36 -11.69
N GLU A 181 -3.67 -8.43 -11.70
CA GLU A 181 -5.14 -8.36 -11.57
C GLU A 181 -5.60 -7.69 -10.27
N ASP A 182 -4.81 -7.83 -9.20
CA ASP A 182 -5.03 -7.26 -7.88
C ASP A 182 -4.60 -5.78 -7.76
N LEU A 183 -3.95 -5.19 -8.78
CA LEU A 183 -3.67 -3.75 -8.83
C LEU A 183 -4.94 -2.90 -9.05
N ARG A 184 -6.02 -3.51 -9.55
CA ARG A 184 -7.31 -2.84 -9.79
C ARG A 184 -7.16 -1.55 -10.61
N VAL A 185 -6.45 -1.66 -11.75
CA VAL A 185 -6.26 -0.56 -12.71
C VAL A 185 -7.63 0.02 -13.10
N PRO A 186 -7.80 1.37 -13.08
CA PRO A 186 -9.08 1.98 -13.40
C PRO A 186 -9.62 1.54 -14.77
N LYS A 187 -10.90 1.22 -14.83
CA LYS A 187 -11.60 0.83 -16.07
C LYS A 187 -12.30 2.06 -16.66
N PRO A 188 -12.23 2.31 -17.99
CA PRO A 188 -12.95 3.40 -18.64
C PRO A 188 -14.47 3.35 -18.41
#